data_AF-A0A9X1AHI4-F1
#
_entry.id   AF-A0A9X1AHI4-F1
#
_cell.length_a   1.000
_cell.length_b   1.000
_cell.length_c   1.000
_cell.angle_alpha   90.00
_cell.angle_beta   90.00
_cell.angle_gamma   90.00
#
_symmetry.space_group_name_H-M   'P 1'
#
loop_
_entity.id
_entity.type
_entity.pdbx_description
1 polymer ?
#
loop_
_entity_poly.entity_id
_entity_poly.type
_entity_poly.pdbx_seq_one_letter_code
_entity_poly.pdbx_strand_id
1 'polypeptide(L)'
;MGTNAVKNNRVHQRTIEKDSGVELADDEYLGEVGWLYVVEAHRRIRLGDLLTSAILAAADGHGLFATIQSKNIGARLLHERHGFYQVDKSWPSSEQKDRVNLYIRGGRRG
;
A
#
# COMPACT_ATOMS: atom_id res chain seq x y z
N MET A 1 5.93 17.51 8.81
CA MET A 1 6.74 16.27 8.73
C MET A 1 5.86 15.12 8.24
N GLY A 2 6.39 14.23 7.41
CA GLY A 2 5.71 13.02 6.98
C GLY A 2 6.69 11.86 6.77
N THR A 3 6.19 10.63 6.89
CA THR A 3 6.97 9.40 6.68
C THR A 3 6.19 8.45 5.78
N ASN A 4 6.91 7.59 5.06
CA ASN A 4 6.37 6.50 4.25
C ASN A 4 7.46 5.41 4.17
N ALA A 5 7.07 4.15 4.14
CA ALA A 5 8.02 3.04 4.15
C ALA A 5 7.54 1.86 3.30
N VAL A 6 8.48 1.10 2.76
CA VAL A 6 8.24 -0.22 2.18
C VAL A 6 8.62 -1.27 3.21
N LYS A 7 7.66 -2.11 3.59
CA LYS A 7 7.88 -3.25 4.49
C LYS A 7 8.13 -4.49 3.65
N ASN A 8 9.38 -4.94 3.60
CA ASN A 8 9.71 -6.28 3.10
C ASN A 8 9.67 -7.27 4.27
N ASN A 9 8.49 -7.80 4.58
CA ASN A 9 8.28 -8.76 5.65
C ASN A 9 7.45 -9.95 5.14
N ARG A 10 8.15 -11.04 4.80
CA ARG A 10 7.55 -12.23 4.20
C ARG A 10 6.51 -12.91 5.09
N VAL A 11 6.70 -12.90 6.41
CA VAL A 11 5.72 -13.48 7.36
C VAL A 11 4.42 -12.69 7.31
N HIS A 12 4.49 -11.37 7.28
CA HIS A 12 3.33 -10.51 7.17
C HIS A 12 2.64 -10.65 5.80
N GLN A 13 3.43 -10.70 4.72
CA GLN A 13 2.94 -10.87 3.35
C GLN A 13 2.16 -12.18 3.19
N ARG A 14 2.63 -13.30 3.74
CA ARG A 14 1.90 -14.57 3.72
C ARG A 14 0.53 -14.50 4.39
N THR A 15 0.39 -13.72 5.45
CA THR A 15 -0.90 -13.48 6.09
C THR A 15 -1.83 -12.71 5.15
N ILE A 16 -1.31 -11.68 4.47
CA ILE A 16 -2.07 -10.91 3.47
C ILE A 16 -2.47 -11.80 2.29
N GLU A 17 -1.57 -12.63 1.77
CA GLU A 17 -1.86 -13.58 0.68
C GLU A 17 -3.01 -14.52 1.07
N LYS A 18 -2.96 -15.08 2.29
CA LYS A 18 -4.02 -15.94 2.82
C LYS A 18 -5.36 -15.22 2.97
N ASP A 19 -5.36 -14.01 3.53
CA ASP A 19 -6.59 -13.28 3.84
C ASP A 19 -7.25 -12.67 2.60
N SER A 20 -6.44 -12.22 1.64
CA SER A 20 -6.89 -11.62 0.38
C SER A 20 -7.21 -12.66 -0.70
N GLY A 21 -6.53 -13.81 -0.67
CA GLY A 21 -6.57 -14.82 -1.74
C GLY A 21 -5.66 -14.49 -2.93
N VAL A 22 -4.84 -13.45 -2.85
CA VAL A 22 -3.95 -12.98 -3.92
C VAL A 22 -2.52 -13.42 -3.63
N GLU A 23 -1.85 -14.05 -4.61
CA GLU A 23 -0.43 -14.38 -4.53
C GLU A 23 0.43 -13.12 -4.76
N LEU A 24 1.37 -12.85 -3.86
CA LEU A 24 2.29 -11.73 -3.93
C LEU A 24 3.70 -12.32 -4.07
N ALA A 25 4.08 -12.71 -5.29
CA ALA A 25 5.37 -13.34 -5.54
C ALA A 25 6.54 -12.38 -5.21
N ASP A 26 7.61 -12.90 -4.59
CA ASP A 26 8.73 -12.08 -4.09
C ASP A 26 9.59 -11.48 -5.21
N ASP A 27 9.55 -12.07 -6.39
CA ASP A 27 10.20 -11.57 -7.61
C ASP A 27 9.37 -10.51 -8.34
N GLU A 28 8.06 -10.45 -8.09
CA GLU A 28 7.16 -9.45 -8.66
C GLU A 28 6.96 -8.26 -7.72
N TYR A 29 6.84 -8.47 -6.41
CA TYR A 29 6.50 -7.44 -5.43
C TYR A 29 7.60 -7.21 -4.40
N LEU A 30 8.11 -5.98 -4.34
CA LEU A 30 9.15 -5.57 -3.39
C LEU A 30 8.66 -5.54 -1.92
N GLY A 31 7.36 -5.29 -1.72
CA GLY A 31 6.76 -5.29 -0.39
C GLY A 31 5.55 -4.37 -0.23
N GLU A 32 5.13 -4.22 1.02
CA GLU A 32 3.97 -3.42 1.39
C GLU A 32 4.35 -1.95 1.58
N VAL A 33 3.70 -1.03 0.87
CA VAL A 33 3.72 0.40 1.17
C VAL A 33 2.86 0.66 2.39
N GLY A 34 3.47 1.18 3.45
CA GLY A 34 2.79 1.46 4.70
C GLY A 34 3.45 2.59 5.48
N TRP A 35 2.94 2.83 6.69
CA TRP A 35 3.40 3.94 7.55
C TRP A 35 3.29 5.32 6.91
N LEU A 36 2.48 5.47 5.85
CA LEU A 36 2.22 6.78 5.29
C LEU A 36 1.48 7.64 6.32
N TYR A 37 2.21 8.56 6.92
CA TYR A 37 1.68 9.48 7.91
C TYR A 37 2.19 10.89 7.61
N VAL A 38 1.26 11.84 7.58
CA VAL A 38 1.56 13.27 7.47
C VAL A 38 0.92 13.97 8.66
N VAL A 39 1.75 14.65 9.45
CA VAL A 39 1.32 15.47 10.60
C VAL A 39 0.25 16.45 10.15
N GLU A 40 -0.80 16.61 10.94
CA GLU A 40 -2.01 17.35 10.56
C GLU A 40 -1.73 18.78 10.07
N ALA A 41 -0.85 19.50 10.76
CA ALA A 41 -0.41 20.85 10.40
C ALA A 41 0.24 20.97 9.01
N HIS A 42 0.61 19.84 8.40
CA HIS A 42 1.25 19.76 7.07
C HIS A 42 0.44 18.93 6.07
N ARG A 43 -0.86 18.70 6.34
CA ARG A 43 -1.76 18.07 5.37
C ARG A 43 -2.11 19.08 4.26
N ARG A 44 -2.67 18.56 3.15
CA ARG A 44 -3.11 19.35 1.97
C ARG A 44 -2.01 20.08 1.19
N ILE A 45 -0.74 19.95 1.55
CA ILE A 45 0.41 20.45 0.77
C ILE A 45 1.09 19.35 -0.07
N ARG A 46 0.33 18.34 -0.51
CA ARG A 46 0.77 17.25 -1.42
C ARG A 46 1.98 16.41 -0.95
N LEU A 47 2.34 16.46 0.34
CA LEU A 47 3.42 15.64 0.89
C LEU A 47 3.18 14.12 0.73
N GLY A 48 1.92 13.68 0.81
CA GLY A 48 1.60 12.27 0.55
C GLY A 48 1.93 11.85 -0.87
N ASP A 49 1.64 12.70 -1.86
CA ASP A 49 1.98 12.42 -3.25
C ASP A 49 3.49 12.39 -3.47
N LEU A 50 4.22 13.31 -2.84
CA LEU A 50 5.69 13.35 -2.92
C LEU A 50 6.31 12.08 -2.33
N LEU A 51 5.88 11.68 -1.14
CA LEU A 51 6.39 10.48 -0.47
C LEU A 51 6.05 9.20 -1.23
N THR A 52 4.83 9.07 -1.75
CA THR A 52 4.47 7.92 -2.57
C THR A 52 5.29 7.89 -3.87
N SER A 53 5.47 9.03 -4.55
CA SER A 53 6.28 9.10 -5.76
C SER A 53 7.75 8.69 -5.51
N ALA A 54 8.32 9.10 -4.38
CA ALA A 54 9.69 8.71 -4.01
C ALA A 54 9.82 7.20 -3.80
N ILE A 55 8.82 6.56 -3.17
CA ILE A 55 8.80 5.10 -3.01
C ILE A 55 8.67 4.40 -4.36
N LEU A 56 7.79 4.87 -5.25
CA LEU A 56 7.64 4.27 -6.57
C LEU A 56 8.93 4.36 -7.40
N ALA A 57 9.67 5.47 -7.27
CA ALA A 57 10.97 5.61 -7.89
C ALA A 57 12.01 4.65 -7.28
N ALA A 58 12.01 4.50 -5.95
CA ALA A 58 12.91 3.60 -5.24
C ALA A 58 12.60 2.10 -5.48
N ALA A 59 11.37 1.76 -5.87
CA ALA A 59 10.99 0.38 -6.19
C ALA A 59 11.61 -0.13 -7.50
N ASP A 60 12.20 0.76 -8.32
CA ASP A 60 12.96 0.42 -9.53
C ASP A 60 12.26 -0.62 -10.43
N GLY A 61 10.99 -0.37 -10.73
CA GLY A 61 10.20 -1.23 -11.60
C GLY A 61 9.57 -2.45 -10.94
N HIS A 62 9.90 -2.79 -9.68
CA HIS A 62 9.19 -3.82 -8.93
C HIS A 62 7.76 -3.40 -8.60
N GLY A 63 6.88 -4.39 -8.46
CA GLY A 63 5.53 -4.21 -7.95
C GLY A 63 5.53 -3.82 -6.48
N LEU A 64 4.45 -3.19 -6.06
CA LEU A 64 4.19 -2.83 -4.67
C LEU A 64 2.74 -3.15 -4.32
N PHE A 65 2.48 -3.42 -3.06
CA PHE A 65 1.12 -3.60 -2.56
C PHE A 65 0.89 -2.74 -1.31
N ALA A 66 -0.37 -2.55 -0.91
CA ALA A 66 -0.74 -1.81 0.29
C ALA A 66 -2.02 -2.40 0.88
N THR A 67 -2.10 -2.48 2.21
CA THR A 67 -3.35 -2.78 2.90
C THR A 67 -4.00 -1.51 3.43
N ILE A 68 -5.27 -1.29 3.08
CA ILE A 68 -5.98 -0.05 3.38
C ILE A 68 -7.32 -0.37 4.05
N GLN A 69 -7.54 0.21 5.24
CA GLN A 69 -8.83 0.16 5.93
C GLN A 69 -9.92 0.80 5.07
N SER A 70 -11.08 0.17 4.96
CA SER A 70 -12.19 0.58 4.08
C SER A 70 -12.67 2.00 4.37
N LYS A 71 -12.61 2.43 5.63
CA LYS A 71 -12.98 3.79 6.03
C LYS A 71 -11.89 4.83 5.76
N ASN A 72 -10.68 4.43 5.41
CA ASN A 72 -9.56 5.34 5.12
C ASN A 72 -9.59 5.82 3.66
N ILE A 73 -10.59 6.64 3.35
CA ILE A 73 -10.83 7.17 1.99
C ILE A 73 -9.63 7.98 1.46
N GLY A 74 -8.93 8.69 2.34
CA GLY A 74 -7.75 9.49 1.96
C GLY A 74 -6.59 8.63 1.48
N ALA A 75 -6.28 7.54 2.19
CA ALA A 75 -5.26 6.59 1.77
C ALA A 75 -5.66 5.89 0.47
N ARG A 76 -6.92 5.45 0.34
CA ARG A 76 -7.44 4.87 -0.92
C ARG A 76 -7.20 5.81 -2.10
N LEU A 77 -7.74 7.02 -2.04
CA LEU A 77 -7.65 7.98 -3.15
C LEU A 77 -6.21 8.35 -3.48
N LEU A 78 -5.32 8.39 -2.49
CA LEU A 78 -3.90 8.60 -2.75
C LEU A 78 -3.31 7.43 -3.54
N HIS A 79 -3.48 6.19 -3.09
CA HIS A 79 -2.91 5.02 -3.77
C HIS A 79 -3.49 4.86 -5.18
N GLU A 80 -4.79 5.06 -5.37
CA GLU A 80 -5.45 5.03 -6.69
C GLU A 80 -4.85 6.05 -7.67
N ARG A 81 -4.58 7.29 -7.23
CA ARG A 81 -3.90 8.29 -8.07
C ARG A 81 -2.47 7.90 -8.48
N HIS A 82 -1.84 7.01 -7.73
CA HIS A 82 -0.49 6.50 -7.97
C HIS A 82 -0.47 5.15 -8.70
N GLY A 83 -1.62 4.74 -9.26
CA GLY A 83 -1.75 3.55 -10.11
C GLY A 83 -1.93 2.25 -9.35
N PHE A 84 -2.19 2.30 -8.05
CA PHE A 84 -2.67 1.12 -7.34
C PHE A 84 -4.15 0.89 -7.67
N TYR A 85 -4.56 -0.37 -7.71
CA TYR A 85 -5.96 -0.75 -7.83
C TYR A 85 -6.30 -1.78 -6.76
N GLN A 86 -7.53 -1.72 -6.26
CA GLN A 86 -8.02 -2.70 -5.31
C GLN A 86 -8.14 -4.05 -5.99
N VAL A 87 -7.65 -5.10 -5.34
CA VAL A 87 -7.85 -6.49 -5.75
C VAL A 87 -8.76 -7.22 -4.78
N ASP A 88 -9.58 -8.08 -5.37
CA ASP A 88 -10.41 -9.07 -4.71
C ASP A 88 -11.14 -8.60 -3.44
N LYS A 89 -11.22 -9.48 -2.45
CA LYS A 89 -12.20 -9.46 -1.37
C LYS A 89 -11.64 -8.80 -0.13
N SER A 90 -12.43 -7.91 0.47
CA SER A 90 -12.09 -7.32 1.77
C SER A 90 -12.22 -8.33 2.91
N TRP A 91 -11.26 -8.36 3.83
CA TRP A 91 -11.29 -9.21 5.03
C TRP A 91 -11.46 -8.37 6.31
N PRO A 92 -11.93 -8.96 7.43
CA PRO A 92 -12.03 -8.25 8.70
C PRO A 92 -10.65 -7.82 9.21
N SER A 93 -10.54 -6.59 9.71
CA SER A 93 -9.33 -6.12 10.39
C SER A 93 -9.20 -6.78 11.76
N SER A 94 -7.98 -7.15 12.14
CA SER A 94 -7.65 -7.63 13.50
C SER A 94 -7.47 -6.50 14.51
N GLU A 95 -7.21 -5.28 14.06
CA GLU A 95 -6.88 -4.13 14.90
C GLU A 95 -8.03 -3.13 15.08
N GLN A 96 -8.97 -3.09 14.12
CA GLN A 96 -10.04 -2.09 14.08
C GLN A 96 -11.37 -2.74 13.73
N LYS A 97 -12.49 -2.14 14.16
CA LYS A 97 -13.85 -2.53 13.73
C LYS A 97 -14.13 -1.99 12.31
N ASP A 98 -13.38 -2.53 11.35
CA ASP A 98 -13.44 -2.19 9.93
C ASP A 98 -13.00 -3.39 9.06
N ARG A 99 -13.08 -3.25 7.74
CA ARG A 99 -12.53 -4.21 6.78
C ARG A 99 -11.27 -3.66 6.13
N VAL A 100 -10.32 -4.55 5.85
CA VAL A 100 -9.08 -4.25 5.12
C VAL A 100 -9.24 -4.66 3.66
N ASN A 101 -8.67 -3.87 2.76
CA ASN A 101 -8.62 -4.13 1.33
C ASN A 101 -7.15 -4.20 0.89
N LEU A 102 -6.86 -5.10 -0.04
CA LEU A 102 -5.56 -5.15 -0.71
C LEU A 102 -5.59 -4.26 -1.94
N TYR A 103 -4.59 -3.42 -2.08
CA TYR A 103 -4.33 -2.62 -3.28
C TYR A 103 -2.98 -3.03 -3.85
N ILE A 104 -2.92 -3.29 -5.16
CA ILE A 104 -1.66 -3.65 -5.82
C ILE A 104 -1.34 -2.69 -6.94
N ARG A 105 -0.05 -2.55 -7.22
CA ARG A 105 0.49 -1.88 -8.39
C ARG A 105 1.57 -2.79 -8.96
N GLY A 106 1.31 -3.36 -10.13
CA GLY A 106 2.27 -4.23 -10.81
C GLY A 106 3.58 -3.52 -11.15
N GLY A 107 4.63 -4.31 -11.31
CA GLY A 107 5.92 -3.83 -11.79
C GLY A 107 5.86 -3.39 -13.25
N ARG A 108 6.82 -2.56 -13.67
CA ARG A 108 7.07 -2.38 -15.11
C ARG A 108 7.74 -3.65 -15.61
N ARG A 109 7.02 -4.46 -16.41
CA ARG A 109 7.70 -5.43 -17.27
C ARG A 109 8.62 -4.64 -18.21
N GLY A 110 9.92 -4.82 -18.06
CA GLY A 110 10.91 -4.36 -19.02
C GLY A 110 10.69 -4.98 -20.39
#